data_AF-A0AAU7MVP8-F1
#
_entry.id   AF-A0AAU7MVP8-F1
#
_cell.length_a   1.000
_cell.length_b   1.000
_cell.length_c   1.000
_cell.angle_alpha   90.00
_cell.angle_beta   90.00
_cell.angle_gamma   90.00
#
_symmetry.space_group_name_H-M   'P 1'
#
loop_
_entity.id
_entity.type
_entity.pdbx_description
1 polymer ?
#
loop_
_entity_poly.entity_id
_entity_poly.type
_entity_poly.pdbx_seq_one_letter_code
_entity_poly.pdbx_strand_id
1 'polypeptide(L)'
;MENLKNGAFILVLLLVLGCKQQASNDETVRNPKVDSIQQLLTIAKTAKELSPDERRTYIQDAEVQALTLSKDSTRLEQLSQVSLAYLKLKDSMGFRQSNAKLLELSKEAEASKISGYSNWDLGDFFETYGAMDSAFYHYRKALESFD
;
A
#
# COMPACT_ATOMS: atom_id res chain seq x y z
N MET A 1 54.05 27.67 3.73
CA MET A 1 52.58 27.46 3.86
C MET A 1 52.19 26.08 3.32
N GLU A 2 52.86 25.01 3.72
CA GLU A 2 52.54 23.63 3.27
C GLU A 2 51.85 22.79 4.36
N ASN A 3 51.94 23.18 5.63
CA ASN A 3 51.40 22.39 6.74
C ASN A 3 49.90 22.64 7.03
N LEU A 4 49.25 23.60 6.35
CA LEU A 4 47.82 23.89 6.56
C LEU A 4 46.90 23.00 5.69
N LYS A 5 47.42 22.41 4.60
CA LYS A 5 46.65 21.53 3.70
C LYS A 5 46.46 20.12 4.28
N ASN A 6 47.40 19.64 5.09
CA ASN A 6 47.36 18.29 5.64
C ASN A 6 46.42 18.17 6.86
N GLY A 7 46.16 19.28 7.58
CA GLY A 7 45.19 19.32 8.67
C GLY A 7 43.74 19.27 8.17
N ALA A 8 43.45 19.90 7.02
CA ALA A 8 42.13 19.85 6.40
C ALA A 8 41.76 18.44 5.93
N PHE A 9 42.75 17.66 5.46
CA PHE A 9 42.52 16.27 5.02
C PHE A 9 42.15 15.33 6.18
N ILE A 10 42.71 15.55 7.37
CA ILE A 10 42.40 14.75 8.58
C ILE A 10 40.99 15.07 9.09
N LEU A 11 40.55 16.32 8.98
CA LEU A 11 39.20 16.74 9.40
C LEU A 11 38.09 16.15 8.49
N VAL A 12 38.38 15.99 7.19
CA VAL A 12 37.44 15.40 6.21
C VAL A 12 37.30 13.88 6.41
N LEU A 13 38.35 13.19 6.86
CA LEU A 13 38.29 11.73 7.07
C LEU A 13 37.46 11.31 8.30
N LEU A 14 37.33 12.20 9.29
CA LEU A 14 36.55 11.93 10.52
C LEU A 14 35.04 12.10 10.33
N LEU A 15 34.60 12.82 9.28
CA LEU A 15 33.17 13.03 8.99
C LEU A 15 32.50 11.83 8.29
N VAL A 16 33.28 10.86 7.78
CA VAL A 16 32.75 9.71 7.03
C VAL A 16 32.51 8.46 7.90
N LEU A 17 32.84 8.50 9.19
CA LEU A 17 32.61 7.40 10.14
C LEU A 17 31.28 7.51 10.91
N GLY A 18 30.50 8.56 10.66
CA GLY A 18 29.23 8.80 11.33
C GLY A 18 28.02 8.25 10.57
N CYS A 19 27.74 6.95 10.74
CA CYS A 19 26.38 6.37 10.83
C CYS A 19 26.49 4.84 10.81
N LYS A 20 26.76 4.24 11.97
CA LYS A 20 26.40 2.82 12.15
C LYS A 20 24.92 2.81 12.52
N GLN A 21 24.06 2.63 11.54
CA GLN A 21 22.63 2.48 11.74
C GLN A 21 22.43 1.27 12.65
N GLN A 22 22.04 1.52 13.90
CA GLN A 22 21.67 0.48 14.83
C GLN A 22 20.45 -0.18 14.23
N ALA A 23 20.62 -1.39 13.71
CA ALA A 23 19.50 -2.25 13.36
C ALA A 23 18.74 -2.47 14.66
N SER A 24 17.66 -1.71 14.84
CA SER A 24 16.63 -2.07 15.79
C SER A 24 16.17 -3.45 15.34
N ASN A 25 16.49 -4.47 16.13
CA ASN A 25 15.73 -5.72 16.12
C ASN A 25 14.34 -5.34 16.60
N ASP A 26 13.55 -4.81 15.68
CA ASP A 26 12.13 -4.67 15.84
C ASP A 26 11.60 -6.10 15.72
N GLU A 27 11.48 -6.77 16.86
CA GLU A 27 10.61 -7.94 16.95
C GLU A 27 9.18 -7.43 16.72
N THR A 28 8.88 -7.16 15.45
CA THR A 28 7.53 -6.92 14.98
C THR A 28 6.71 -8.11 15.45
N VAL A 29 5.70 -7.83 16.28
CA VAL A 29 4.73 -8.84 16.70
C VAL A 29 4.11 -9.40 15.43
N ARG A 30 4.60 -10.56 14.99
CA ARG A 30 4.17 -11.19 13.74
C ARG A 30 2.70 -11.53 13.88
N ASN A 31 1.88 -11.03 12.97
CA ASN A 31 0.48 -11.41 12.86
C ASN A 31 0.35 -12.48 11.77
N PRO A 32 0.15 -13.77 12.11
CA PRO A 32 0.14 -14.85 11.12
C PRO A 32 -0.95 -14.68 10.05
N LYS A 33 -2.06 -14.00 10.37
CA LYS A 33 -3.11 -13.71 9.38
C LYS A 33 -2.65 -12.67 8.37
N VAL A 34 -1.96 -11.63 8.82
CA VAL A 34 -1.39 -10.61 7.91
C VAL A 34 -0.34 -11.24 7.00
N ASP A 35 0.53 -12.09 7.55
CA ASP A 35 1.52 -12.82 6.75
C ASP A 35 0.85 -13.71 5.69
N SER A 36 -0.22 -14.42 6.06
CA SER A 36 -0.99 -15.24 5.12
C SER A 36 -1.64 -14.41 4.01
N ILE A 37 -2.28 -13.28 4.35
CA ILE A 37 -2.87 -12.35 3.38
C ILE A 37 -1.80 -11.86 2.39
N GLN A 38 -0.64 -11.43 2.90
CA GLN A 38 0.45 -10.93 2.05
C GLN A 38 1.04 -12.01 1.15
N GLN A 39 1.11 -13.26 1.62
CA GLN A 39 1.52 -14.39 0.79
C GLN A 39 0.52 -14.64 -0.35
N LEU A 40 -0.79 -14.64 -0.08
CA LEU A 40 -1.82 -14.80 -1.10
C LEU A 40 -1.74 -13.69 -2.17
N LEU A 41 -1.61 -12.43 -1.74
CA LEU A 41 -1.44 -11.30 -2.65
C LEU A 41 -0.13 -11.39 -3.46
N THR A 42 0.93 -11.92 -2.85
CA THR A 42 2.20 -12.16 -3.55
C THR A 42 2.04 -13.23 -4.64
N ILE A 43 1.39 -14.36 -4.33
CA ILE A 43 1.09 -15.41 -5.31
C ILE A 43 0.28 -14.82 -6.47
N ALA A 44 -0.82 -14.12 -6.15
CA ALA A 44 -1.66 -13.46 -7.15
C ALA A 44 -0.87 -12.46 -8.02
N LYS A 45 0.20 -11.84 -7.50
CA LYS A 45 1.02 -10.87 -8.23
C LYS A 45 2.10 -11.53 -9.09
N THR A 46 2.77 -12.57 -8.60
CA THR A 46 4.05 -13.02 -9.17
C THR A 46 3.99 -14.36 -9.92
N ALA A 47 3.01 -15.21 -9.62
CA ALA A 47 2.87 -16.52 -10.25
C ALA A 47 2.47 -16.36 -11.73
N LYS A 48 3.38 -16.71 -12.64
CA LYS A 48 3.21 -16.54 -14.11
C LYS A 48 2.51 -17.72 -14.75
N GLU A 49 2.54 -18.85 -14.07
CA GLU A 49 1.91 -20.12 -14.44
C GLU A 49 0.40 -20.11 -14.21
N LEU A 50 -0.10 -19.20 -13.37
CA LEU A 50 -1.52 -19.09 -13.05
C LEU A 50 -2.27 -18.24 -14.08
N SER A 51 -3.45 -18.71 -14.45
CA SER A 51 -4.44 -17.96 -15.22
C SER A 51 -4.95 -16.73 -14.44
N PRO A 52 -5.56 -15.73 -15.12
CA PRO A 52 -6.18 -14.60 -14.45
C PRO A 52 -7.24 -15.01 -13.41
N ASP A 53 -7.99 -16.07 -13.67
CA ASP A 53 -9.05 -16.55 -12.76
C ASP A 53 -8.46 -17.21 -11.51
N GLU A 54 -7.41 -18.02 -11.65
CA GLU A 54 -6.70 -18.59 -10.49
C GLU A 54 -6.08 -17.49 -9.62
N ARG A 55 -5.45 -16.50 -10.26
CA ARG A 55 -4.90 -15.32 -9.55
C ARG A 55 -5.99 -14.54 -8.83
N ARG A 56 -7.20 -14.42 -9.41
CA ARG A 56 -8.36 -13.79 -8.77
C ARG A 56 -8.77 -14.55 -7.51
N THR A 57 -8.80 -15.88 -7.53
CA THR A 57 -9.14 -16.70 -6.35
C THR A 57 -8.21 -16.39 -5.16
N TYR A 58 -6.91 -16.23 -5.39
CA TYR A 58 -5.98 -15.84 -4.33
C TYR A 58 -6.28 -14.45 -3.74
N ILE A 59 -6.72 -13.49 -4.56
CA ILE A 59 -7.13 -12.15 -4.08
C ILE A 59 -8.43 -12.25 -3.28
N GLN A 60 -9.39 -13.06 -3.74
CA GLN A 60 -10.64 -13.31 -3.02
C GLN A 60 -10.41 -13.95 -1.65
N ASP A 61 -9.52 -14.94 -1.57
CA ASP A 61 -9.14 -15.56 -0.30
C ASP A 61 -8.47 -14.56 0.63
N ALA A 62 -7.60 -13.70 0.09
CA ALA A 62 -6.95 -12.62 0.85
C ALA A 62 -7.99 -11.62 1.40
N GLU A 63 -9.00 -11.26 0.61
CA GLU A 63 -10.10 -10.39 1.01
C GLU A 63 -10.94 -10.98 2.13
N VAL A 64 -11.34 -12.25 1.99
CA VAL A 64 -12.08 -12.99 3.02
C VAL A 64 -11.28 -13.00 4.32
N GLN A 65 -9.98 -13.31 4.26
CA GLN A 65 -9.13 -13.30 5.45
C GLN A 65 -9.00 -11.91 6.07
N ALA A 66 -8.79 -10.87 5.26
CA ALA A 66 -8.67 -9.49 5.71
C ALA A 66 -9.93 -9.05 6.46
N LEU A 67 -11.13 -9.40 5.98
CA LEU A 67 -12.40 -9.08 6.65
C LEU A 67 -12.56 -9.75 8.03
N THR A 68 -11.79 -10.81 8.34
CA THR A 68 -11.77 -11.48 9.66
C THR A 68 -10.77 -10.88 10.66
N LEU A 69 -9.95 -9.90 10.26
CA LEU A 69 -9.01 -9.22 11.16
C LEU A 69 -9.78 -8.40 12.22
N SER A 70 -9.08 -7.84 13.21
CA SER A 70 -9.68 -6.90 14.17
C SER A 70 -10.19 -5.63 13.48
N LYS A 71 -11.17 -4.92 14.07
CA LYS A 71 -11.74 -3.67 13.51
C LYS A 71 -10.80 -2.49 13.78
N ASP A 72 -9.57 -2.59 13.29
CA ASP A 72 -8.52 -1.59 13.45
C ASP A 72 -7.88 -1.23 12.09
N SER A 73 -6.86 -0.37 12.13
CA SER A 73 -6.14 0.09 10.95
C SER A 73 -5.52 -1.07 10.15
N THR A 74 -5.10 -2.15 10.81
CA THR A 74 -4.49 -3.33 10.15
C THR A 74 -5.44 -3.91 9.12
N ARG A 75 -6.74 -4.03 9.46
CA ARG A 75 -7.75 -4.51 8.51
C ARG A 75 -7.85 -3.62 7.30
N LEU A 76 -7.93 -2.31 7.52
CA LEU A 76 -8.08 -1.32 6.44
C LEU A 76 -6.84 -1.32 5.53
N GLU A 77 -5.65 -1.44 6.10
CA GLU A 77 -4.40 -1.57 5.34
C GLU A 77 -4.39 -2.83 4.49
N GLN A 78 -4.80 -3.98 5.03
CA GLN A 78 -4.90 -5.22 4.25
C GLN A 78 -5.93 -5.12 3.13
N LEU A 79 -7.11 -4.55 3.41
CA LEU A 79 -8.15 -4.33 2.39
C LEU A 79 -7.71 -3.35 1.30
N SER A 80 -6.90 -2.33 1.63
CA SER A 80 -6.28 -1.45 0.65
C SER A 80 -5.36 -2.22 -0.30
N GLN A 81 -4.53 -3.13 0.22
CA GLN A 81 -3.68 -3.98 -0.63
C GLN A 81 -4.50 -4.94 -1.51
N VAL A 82 -5.59 -5.50 -0.98
CA VAL A 82 -6.53 -6.36 -1.73
C VAL A 82 -7.17 -5.59 -2.89
N SER A 83 -7.77 -4.43 -2.62
CA SER A 83 -8.37 -3.57 -3.63
C SER A 83 -7.36 -3.25 -4.76
N LEU A 84 -6.15 -2.83 -4.39
CA LEU A 84 -5.10 -2.53 -5.35
C LEU A 84 -4.64 -3.76 -6.15
N ALA A 85 -4.70 -4.97 -5.56
CA ALA A 85 -4.40 -6.20 -6.27
C ALA A 85 -5.44 -6.49 -7.37
N TYR A 86 -6.74 -6.29 -7.11
CA TYR A 86 -7.78 -6.40 -8.15
C TYR A 86 -7.56 -5.39 -9.27
N LEU A 87 -7.21 -4.13 -8.94
CA LEU A 87 -6.91 -3.10 -9.93
C LEU A 87 -5.77 -3.54 -10.86
N LYS A 88 -4.67 -4.05 -10.28
CA LYS A 88 -3.50 -4.55 -11.03
C LYS A 88 -3.80 -5.81 -11.84
N LEU A 89 -4.72 -6.65 -11.39
CA LEU A 89 -5.20 -7.81 -12.14
C LEU A 89 -6.15 -7.42 -13.29
N LYS A 90 -6.54 -6.14 -13.38
CA LYS A 90 -7.57 -5.63 -14.31
C LYS A 90 -8.96 -6.23 -14.06
N ASP A 91 -9.22 -6.63 -12.82
CA ASP A 91 -10.56 -7.04 -12.38
C ASP A 91 -11.35 -5.80 -11.94
N SER A 92 -12.04 -5.17 -12.89
CA SER A 92 -12.79 -3.94 -12.65
C SER A 92 -13.91 -4.13 -11.63
N MET A 93 -14.54 -5.31 -11.58
CA MET A 93 -15.65 -5.57 -10.67
C MET A 93 -15.12 -5.77 -9.24
N GLY A 94 -14.13 -6.64 -9.08
CA GLY A 94 -13.48 -6.88 -7.79
C GLY A 94 -12.87 -5.61 -7.22
N PHE A 95 -12.19 -4.81 -8.04
CA PHE A 95 -11.64 -3.53 -7.63
C PHE A 95 -12.72 -2.59 -7.08
N ARG A 96 -13.79 -2.34 -7.85
CA ARG A 96 -14.85 -1.42 -7.42
C ARG A 96 -15.57 -1.89 -6.16
N GLN A 97 -15.85 -3.19 -6.04
CA GLN A 97 -16.51 -3.76 -4.87
C GLN A 97 -15.63 -3.67 -3.62
N SER A 98 -14.37 -4.08 -3.74
CA SER A 98 -13.41 -4.06 -2.64
C SER A 98 -13.09 -2.64 -2.19
N ASN A 99 -12.85 -1.72 -3.14
CA ASN A 99 -12.59 -0.31 -2.86
C ASN A 99 -13.81 0.38 -2.22
N ALA A 100 -15.04 0.12 -2.70
CA ALA A 100 -16.25 0.67 -2.08
C ALA A 100 -16.39 0.21 -0.62
N LYS A 101 -16.09 -1.07 -0.34
CA LYS A 101 -16.11 -1.59 1.03
C LYS A 101 -15.02 -0.95 1.90
N LEU A 102 -13.83 -0.76 1.35
CA LEU A 102 -12.74 -0.07 2.03
C LEU A 102 -13.09 1.39 2.35
N LEU A 103 -13.72 2.11 1.42
CA LEU A 103 -14.18 3.49 1.63
C LEU A 103 -15.22 3.58 2.75
N GLU A 104 -16.21 2.69 2.75
CA GLU A 104 -17.20 2.58 3.83
C GLU A 104 -16.52 2.40 5.20
N LEU A 105 -15.66 1.38 5.33
CA LEU A 105 -14.99 1.06 6.59
C LEU A 105 -13.99 2.13 7.02
N SER A 106 -13.27 2.76 6.08
CA SER A 106 -12.33 3.84 6.37
C SER A 106 -13.04 5.08 6.87
N LYS A 107 -14.24 5.37 6.36
CA LYS A 107 -15.07 6.48 6.85
C LYS A 107 -15.59 6.20 8.27
N GLU A 108 -16.06 4.98 8.54
CA GLU A 108 -16.48 4.56 9.88
C GLU A 108 -15.36 4.66 10.91
N ALA A 109 -14.13 4.34 10.51
CA ALA A 109 -12.94 4.40 11.36
C ALA A 109 -12.24 5.77 11.37
N GLU A 110 -12.79 6.78 10.69
CA GLU A 110 -12.18 8.10 10.52
C GLU A 110 -10.74 8.05 9.95
N ALA A 111 -10.44 7.02 9.14
CA ALA A 111 -9.12 6.76 8.56
C ALA A 111 -8.92 7.58 7.26
N SER A 112 -8.79 8.91 7.41
CA SER A 112 -8.69 9.87 6.31
C SER A 112 -7.62 9.50 5.27
N LYS A 113 -6.42 9.10 5.72
CA LYS A 113 -5.33 8.66 4.83
C LYS A 113 -5.73 7.49 3.93
N ILE A 114 -6.43 6.50 4.46
CA ILE A 114 -6.86 5.31 3.70
C ILE A 114 -8.01 5.69 2.74
N SER A 115 -8.94 6.54 3.19
CA SER A 115 -9.98 7.10 2.33
C SER A 115 -9.39 7.89 1.16
N GLY A 116 -8.33 8.67 1.42
CA GLY A 116 -7.62 9.45 0.42
C GLY A 116 -7.01 8.58 -0.67
N TYR A 117 -6.22 7.57 -0.29
CA TYR A 117 -5.65 6.64 -1.27
C TYR A 117 -6.70 5.81 -2.00
N SER A 118 -7.78 5.40 -1.33
CA SER A 118 -8.86 4.64 -1.99
C SER A 118 -9.55 5.47 -3.07
N ASN A 119 -9.75 6.78 -2.82
CA ASN A 119 -10.25 7.70 -3.84
C ASN A 119 -9.22 7.98 -4.93
N TRP A 120 -7.93 8.07 -4.62
CA TRP A 120 -6.90 8.17 -5.66
C TRP A 120 -6.98 6.97 -6.61
N ASP A 121 -7.01 5.75 -6.06
CA ASP A 121 -7.11 4.52 -6.86
C ASP A 121 -8.36 4.52 -7.76
N LEU A 122 -9.50 5.03 -7.28
CA LEU A 122 -10.71 5.20 -8.10
C LEU A 122 -10.52 6.26 -9.20
N GLY A 123 -9.83 7.36 -8.89
CA GLY A 123 -9.43 8.38 -9.85
C GLY A 123 -8.66 7.78 -11.02
N ASP A 124 -7.57 7.07 -10.70
CA ASP A 124 -6.73 6.37 -11.68
C ASP A 124 -7.54 5.34 -12.47
N PHE A 125 -8.38 4.56 -11.79
CA PHE A 125 -9.27 3.61 -12.46
C PHE A 125 -10.15 4.30 -13.49
N PHE A 126 -10.92 5.33 -13.11
CA PHE A 126 -11.82 6.00 -14.06
C PHE A 126 -11.09 6.73 -15.19
N GLU A 127 -9.90 7.27 -14.93
CA GLU A 127 -9.06 7.86 -15.96
C GLU A 127 -8.70 6.82 -17.03
N THR A 128 -8.33 5.59 -16.65
CA THR A 128 -7.99 4.53 -17.62
C THR A 128 -9.16 4.11 -18.52
N TYR A 129 -10.41 4.38 -18.12
CA TYR A 129 -11.61 4.15 -18.94
C TYR A 129 -12.13 5.41 -19.64
N GLY A 130 -11.40 6.54 -19.56
CA GLY A 130 -11.79 7.81 -20.18
C GLY A 130 -12.96 8.52 -19.48
N ALA A 131 -13.33 8.11 -18.28
CA ALA A 131 -14.41 8.70 -17.50
C ALA A 131 -13.88 9.89 -16.67
N MET A 132 -13.45 10.96 -17.35
CA MET A 132 -12.69 12.06 -16.74
C MET A 132 -13.43 12.79 -15.62
N ASP A 133 -14.75 12.97 -15.74
CA ASP A 133 -15.55 13.60 -14.68
C ASP A 133 -15.54 12.77 -13.38
N SER A 134 -15.63 11.43 -13.52
CA SER A 134 -15.53 10.52 -12.38
C SER A 134 -14.10 10.50 -11.82
N ALA A 135 -13.09 10.51 -12.69
CA ALA A 135 -11.69 10.59 -12.27
C ALA A 135 -11.43 11.87 -11.44
N PHE A 136 -11.83 13.03 -11.98
CA PHE A 136 -11.69 14.32 -11.30
C PHE A 136 -12.46 14.38 -9.97
N TYR A 137 -13.68 13.86 -9.94
CA TYR A 137 -14.46 13.75 -8.70
C TYR A 137 -13.67 13.00 -7.61
N HIS A 138 -13.08 11.86 -7.96
CA HIS A 138 -12.33 11.04 -7.02
C HIS A 138 -10.98 11.64 -6.65
N TYR A 139 -10.24 12.25 -7.57
CA TYR A 139 -9.02 12.97 -7.22
C TYR A 139 -9.27 14.14 -6.26
N ARG A 140 -10.36 14.89 -6.45
CA ARG A 140 -10.75 15.93 -5.50
C ARG A 140 -11.07 15.33 -4.12
N LYS A 141 -11.77 14.19 -4.07
CA LYS A 141 -12.05 13.49 -2.80
C LYS A 141 -10.79 12.97 -2.12
N ALA A 142 -9.79 12.55 -2.90
CA ALA A 142 -8.49 12.18 -2.37
C ALA A 142 -7.79 13.39 -1.73
N LEU A 143 -7.72 14.52 -2.43
CA LEU A 143 -7.15 15.77 -1.92
C LEU A 143 -7.83 16.22 -0.63
N GLU A 144 -9.16 16.29 -0.62
CA GLU A 144 -9.96 16.64 0.57
C GLU A 144 -9.70 15.72 1.79
N SER A 145 -9.22 14.50 1.58
CA SER A 145 -8.91 13.55 2.66
C SER A 145 -7.50 13.71 3.23
N PHE A 146 -6.61 14.44 2.54
CA PHE A 146 -5.23 14.68 2.96
C PHE A 146 -5.00 16.06 3.58
N ASP A 147 -5.95 16.98 3.40
CA ASP A 147 -6.01 18.28 4.07
C ASP A 147 -6.49 18.17 5.53
#